data_AF-A0A1R3TXV7-F1
#
_entry.id   AF-A0A1R3TXV7-F1
#
_cell.length_a   1.000
_cell.length_b   1.000
_cell.length_c   1.000
_cell.angle_alpha   90.00
_cell.angle_beta   90.00
_cell.angle_gamma   90.00
#
_symmetry.space_group_name_H-M   'P 1'
#
loop_
_entity.id
_entity.type
_entity.pdbx_description
1 polymer ?
#
loop_
_entity_poly.entity_id
_entity_poly.type
_entity_poly.pdbx_seq_one_letter_code
_entity_poly.pdbx_strand_id
1 'polypeptide(L)'
;MKLKLTVTGNGSGIPARCYFLGSQTHERDTDERGRLIIDLLPDDVPQAVMIQPRVSGFWGLMELLGEHEGELRADCPPLPPGPKGWWHDVMNLSIDPTLGAGIRIGVVDTPFMPVGLKAQIQMISPPGSHPSEHDPLAHGAQVCSVLVSEPASRRGFAGICRGATVIHASAIGPDGAARPGVAASAIRALAQDHQADIINLSWGDAQRPSAAVHKAIKDAIEAGAIVLAASGNQGEIRYPAAHDECLAIGAIGKTDFAEAGSHAAFEAFVNRSEIEFDDERFFRCNFSGSGQNISAVAPGCGIIFAVNGKGPFDLLGTSFAAPISTATLAIALAGDPVYAALPRGEIRSRHARALFQSLCEDLGLPNNQQGYGLPRLPEFVD
;
A
#
# COMPACT_ATOMS: atom_id res chain seq x y z
N MET A 1 29.99 -13.40 -12.50
CA MET A 1 29.30 -13.63 -13.78
C MET A 1 28.69 -12.33 -14.25
N LYS A 2 28.70 -11.99 -15.55
CA LYS A 2 28.01 -10.78 -16.04
C LYS A 2 26.61 -11.13 -16.52
N LEU A 3 25.61 -10.38 -16.07
CA LEU A 3 24.24 -10.47 -16.57
C LEU A 3 23.90 -9.17 -17.33
N LYS A 4 23.44 -9.34 -18.57
CA LYS A 4 22.88 -8.26 -19.39
C LYS A 4 21.36 -8.33 -19.32
N LEU A 5 20.73 -7.33 -18.74
CA LEU A 5 19.28 -7.20 -18.67
C LEU A 5 18.80 -6.18 -19.70
N THR A 6 17.76 -6.56 -20.45
CA THR A 6 16.97 -5.64 -21.28
C THR A 6 15.50 -5.72 -20.86
N VAL A 7 14.92 -4.58 -20.49
CA VAL A 7 13.51 -4.44 -20.12
C VAL A 7 12.76 -3.72 -21.24
N THR A 8 11.69 -4.33 -21.73
CA THR A 8 10.84 -3.77 -22.76
C THR A 8 9.38 -3.68 -22.32
N GLY A 9 8.62 -2.84 -23.02
CA GLY A 9 7.16 -2.83 -22.99
C GLY A 9 6.64 -2.41 -24.36
N ASN A 10 5.71 -3.18 -24.92
CA ASN A 10 5.22 -3.01 -26.30
C ASN A 10 6.36 -2.94 -27.34
N GLY A 11 7.40 -3.78 -27.17
CA GLY A 11 8.54 -3.86 -28.08
C GLY A 11 9.54 -2.70 -28.01
N SER A 12 9.36 -1.73 -27.10
CA SER A 12 10.28 -0.63 -26.87
C SER A 12 11.01 -0.79 -25.53
N GLY A 13 12.27 -0.39 -25.46
CA GLY A 13 13.02 -0.37 -24.20
C GLY A 13 12.43 0.66 -23.22
N ILE A 14 12.24 0.27 -21.95
CA ILE A 14 11.63 1.12 -20.93
C ILE A 14 12.50 1.18 -19.66
N PRO A 15 12.60 2.34 -18.98
CA PRO A 15 13.33 2.42 -17.73
C PRO A 15 12.59 1.64 -16.63
N ALA A 16 13.34 0.90 -15.81
CA ALA A 16 12.81 0.08 -14.72
C ALA A 16 13.78 0.06 -13.53
N ARG A 17 13.23 -0.10 -12.33
CA ARG A 17 13.99 -0.47 -11.13
C ARG A 17 14.00 -1.98 -10.98
N CYS A 18 15.17 -2.56 -10.78
CA CYS A 18 15.40 -3.99 -10.70
C CYS A 18 15.91 -4.35 -9.30
N TYR A 19 15.26 -5.30 -8.65
CA TYR A 19 15.62 -5.84 -7.34
C TYR A 19 16.13 -7.26 -7.54
N PHE A 20 17.44 -7.45 -7.41
CA PHE A 20 18.07 -8.76 -7.52
C PHE A 20 17.98 -9.47 -6.17
N LEU A 21 17.24 -10.57 -6.11
CA LEU A 21 16.86 -11.28 -4.90
C LEU A 21 17.83 -12.44 -4.64
N GLY A 22 18.82 -12.21 -3.78
CA GLY A 22 19.80 -13.20 -3.31
C GLY A 22 19.78 -13.35 -1.79
N SER A 23 20.96 -13.58 -1.19
CA SER A 23 21.11 -13.49 0.27
C SER A 23 20.92 -12.06 0.78
N GLN A 24 21.26 -11.09 -0.08
CA GLN A 24 20.90 -9.68 0.05
C GLN A 24 20.11 -9.25 -1.18
N THR A 25 19.27 -8.23 -1.00
CA THR A 25 18.60 -7.58 -2.14
C THR A 25 19.46 -6.44 -2.65
N HIS A 26 19.77 -6.46 -3.94
CA HIS A 26 20.51 -5.37 -4.60
C HIS A 26 19.62 -4.62 -5.57
N GLU A 27 19.52 -3.31 -5.41
CA GLU A 27 18.72 -2.45 -6.27
C GLU A 27 19.56 -1.82 -7.38
N ARG A 28 19.09 -1.86 -8.63
CA ARG A 28 19.70 -1.17 -9.77
C ARG A 28 18.62 -0.63 -10.68
N ASP A 29 18.83 0.58 -11.21
CA ASP A 29 17.97 1.15 -12.24
C ASP A 29 18.56 0.84 -13.64
N THR A 30 17.70 0.51 -14.61
CA THR A 30 18.10 0.47 -16.02
C THR A 30 18.29 1.88 -16.58
N ASP A 31 18.97 2.01 -17.71
CA ASP A 31 18.94 3.26 -18.48
C ASP A 31 17.55 3.52 -19.10
N GLU A 32 17.40 4.68 -19.75
CA GLU A 32 16.18 5.11 -20.47
C GLU A 32 15.79 4.18 -21.63
N ARG A 33 16.69 3.30 -22.07
CA ARG A 33 16.45 2.28 -23.11
C ARG A 33 16.20 0.90 -22.51
N GLY A 34 16.01 0.81 -21.19
CA GLY A 34 15.74 -0.42 -20.46
C GLY A 34 16.94 -1.33 -20.30
N ARG A 35 18.18 -0.84 -20.41
CA ARG A 35 19.39 -1.67 -20.37
C ARG A 35 20.10 -1.56 -19.04
N LEU A 36 20.57 -2.71 -18.53
CA LEU A 36 21.41 -2.80 -17.33
C LEU A 36 22.45 -3.91 -17.53
N ILE A 37 23.68 -3.67 -17.09
CA ILE A 37 24.72 -4.69 -16.98
C ILE A 37 25.14 -4.77 -15.52
N ILE A 38 25.05 -5.96 -14.93
CA ILE A 38 25.44 -6.20 -13.54
C ILE A 38 26.51 -7.29 -13.46
N ASP A 39 27.49 -7.05 -12.60
CA ASP A 39 28.46 -8.05 -12.17
C ASP A 39 27.89 -8.82 -10.98
N LEU A 40 27.50 -10.08 -11.20
CA LEU A 40 27.05 -10.99 -10.16
C LEU A 40 28.28 -11.56 -9.44
N LEU A 41 28.35 -11.30 -8.13
CA LEU A 41 29.41 -11.82 -7.25
C LEU A 41 29.21 -13.33 -7.04
N PRO A 42 30.29 -14.14 -7.02
CA PRO A 42 30.18 -15.60 -6.85
C PRO A 42 29.46 -16.03 -5.57
N ASP A 43 29.60 -15.24 -4.50
CA ASP A 43 29.11 -15.59 -3.16
C ASP A 43 27.68 -15.08 -2.88
N ASP A 44 27.11 -14.28 -3.78
CA ASP A 44 25.75 -13.73 -3.66
C ASP A 44 25.09 -13.67 -5.04
N VAL A 45 24.94 -14.84 -5.67
CA VAL A 45 24.26 -14.95 -6.95
C VAL A 45 22.74 -14.87 -6.69
N PRO A 46 22.05 -13.83 -7.20
CA PRO A 46 20.61 -13.70 -7.05
C PRO A 46 19.89 -14.84 -7.76
N GLN A 47 18.82 -15.33 -7.15
CA GLN A 47 17.99 -16.40 -7.72
C GLN A 47 16.88 -15.87 -8.61
N ALA A 48 16.44 -14.65 -8.35
CA ALA A 48 15.39 -13.98 -9.11
C ALA A 48 15.68 -12.49 -9.25
N VAL A 49 14.98 -11.85 -10.19
CA VAL A 49 14.92 -10.40 -10.29
C VAL A 49 13.47 -9.94 -10.38
N MET A 50 13.09 -9.03 -9.48
CA MET A 50 11.84 -8.30 -9.58
C MET A 50 12.08 -7.00 -10.35
N ILE A 51 11.29 -6.76 -11.39
CA ILE A 51 11.45 -5.62 -12.30
C ILE A 51 10.21 -4.73 -12.18
N GLN A 52 10.40 -3.47 -11.82
CA GLN A 52 9.36 -2.48 -11.66
C GLN A 52 9.54 -1.34 -12.67
N PRO A 53 8.67 -1.25 -13.71
CA PRO A 53 8.70 -0.15 -14.66
C PRO A 53 8.64 1.23 -13.99
N ARG A 54 9.49 2.16 -14.43
CA ARG A 54 9.46 3.59 -14.01
C ARG A 54 8.56 4.44 -14.91
N VAL A 55 8.00 3.82 -15.95
CA VAL A 55 6.96 4.35 -16.84
C VAL A 55 5.63 3.66 -16.55
N SER A 56 4.54 4.42 -16.69
CA SER A 56 3.20 3.90 -16.43
C SER A 56 2.71 2.95 -17.51
N GLY A 57 1.74 2.10 -17.17
CA GLY A 57 0.98 1.32 -18.13
C GLY A 57 1.49 -0.11 -18.35
N PHE A 58 2.46 -0.56 -17.56
CA PHE A 58 3.01 -1.91 -17.64
C PHE A 58 3.02 -2.58 -16.27
N TRP A 59 2.82 -3.89 -16.26
CA TRP A 59 3.01 -4.74 -15.08
C TRP A 59 4.49 -4.85 -14.71
N GLY A 60 4.79 -4.87 -13.41
CA GLY A 60 6.05 -5.39 -12.93
C GLY A 60 6.18 -6.89 -13.20
N LEU A 61 7.42 -7.37 -13.33
CA LEU A 61 7.74 -8.76 -13.61
C LEU A 61 8.52 -9.39 -12.46
N MET A 62 8.44 -10.72 -12.38
CA MET A 62 9.34 -11.55 -11.58
C MET A 62 9.96 -12.61 -12.49
N GLU A 63 11.30 -12.62 -12.59
CA GLU A 63 12.04 -13.55 -13.44
C GLU A 63 13.00 -14.41 -12.60
N LEU A 64 13.03 -15.72 -12.86
CA LEU A 64 13.95 -16.65 -12.21
C LEU A 64 15.27 -16.71 -12.99
N LEU A 65 16.37 -16.29 -12.37
CA LEU A 65 17.66 -16.14 -13.05
C LEU A 65 18.34 -17.48 -13.39
N GLY A 66 17.94 -18.56 -12.75
CA GLY A 66 18.45 -19.91 -13.03
C GLY A 66 18.16 -20.41 -14.45
N GLU A 67 17.27 -19.74 -15.18
CA GLU A 67 16.87 -20.09 -16.54
C GLU A 67 17.63 -19.31 -17.64
N HIS A 68 18.54 -18.40 -17.27
CA HIS A 68 19.17 -17.47 -18.22
C HIS A 68 20.70 -17.54 -18.25
N GLU A 69 21.28 -17.70 -19.44
CA GLU A 69 22.73 -17.70 -19.67
C GLU A 69 23.27 -16.27 -19.95
N GLY A 70 23.44 -15.47 -18.90
CA GLY A 70 24.15 -14.17 -18.99
C GLY A 70 23.43 -13.05 -19.77
N GLU A 71 22.30 -13.33 -20.41
CA GLU A 71 21.38 -12.35 -21.00
C GLU A 71 19.94 -12.67 -20.57
N LEU A 72 19.25 -11.66 -20.03
CA LEU A 72 17.83 -11.71 -19.68
C LEU A 72 17.09 -10.62 -20.47
N ARG A 73 16.00 -11.00 -21.13
CA ARG A 73 15.08 -10.09 -21.79
C ARG A 73 13.72 -10.22 -21.14
N ALA A 74 13.29 -9.16 -20.48
CA ALA A 74 12.05 -9.10 -19.74
C ALA A 74 11.09 -8.15 -20.44
N ASP A 75 9.94 -8.65 -20.90
CA ASP A 75 8.93 -7.86 -21.61
C ASP A 75 7.72 -7.62 -20.70
N CYS A 76 7.63 -6.42 -20.13
CA CYS A 76 6.58 -6.05 -19.20
C CYS A 76 5.23 -5.93 -19.94
N PRO A 77 4.22 -6.77 -19.60
CA PRO A 77 2.94 -6.74 -20.29
C PRO A 77 2.16 -5.47 -19.95
N PRO A 78 1.27 -4.99 -20.84
CA PRO A 78 0.46 -3.81 -20.58
C PRO A 78 -0.54 -4.04 -19.44
N LEU A 79 -0.80 -2.99 -18.65
CA LEU A 79 -1.83 -3.01 -17.61
C LEU A 79 -3.25 -3.02 -18.22
N PRO A 80 -4.23 -3.69 -17.59
CA PRO A 80 -5.61 -3.62 -18.01
C PRO A 80 -6.17 -2.19 -17.85
N PRO A 81 -7.18 -1.80 -18.65
CA PRO A 81 -7.86 -0.51 -18.49
C PRO A 81 -8.76 -0.49 -17.24
N GLY A 82 -8.96 0.68 -16.65
CA GLY A 82 -9.94 0.90 -15.56
C GLY A 82 -11.35 1.26 -16.08
N PRO A 83 -12.21 1.91 -15.26
CA PRO A 83 -11.85 2.73 -14.09
C PRO A 83 -11.82 1.98 -12.75
N LYS A 84 -12.38 0.77 -12.69
CA LYS A 84 -12.34 -0.11 -11.51
C LYS A 84 -11.43 -1.29 -11.78
N GLY A 85 -10.93 -1.88 -10.71
CA GLY A 85 -10.27 -3.18 -10.69
C GLY A 85 -10.87 -4.03 -9.59
N TRP A 86 -10.44 -5.28 -9.49
CA TRP A 86 -11.05 -6.27 -8.60
C TRP A 86 -11.12 -5.85 -7.12
N TRP A 87 -10.18 -5.01 -6.66
CA TRP A 87 -10.19 -4.50 -5.29
C TRP A 87 -11.34 -3.53 -5.02
N HIS A 88 -11.83 -2.84 -6.05
CA HIS A 88 -13.04 -2.03 -5.91
C HIS A 88 -14.26 -2.92 -5.78
N ASP A 89 -14.35 -3.96 -6.60
CA ASP A 89 -15.53 -4.83 -6.66
C ASP A 89 -15.63 -5.69 -5.38
N VAL A 90 -14.55 -6.35 -4.97
CA VAL A 90 -14.56 -7.20 -3.77
C VAL A 90 -14.82 -6.42 -2.49
N MET A 91 -14.51 -5.12 -2.45
CA MET A 91 -14.72 -4.27 -1.27
C MET A 91 -16.02 -3.46 -1.33
N ASN A 92 -16.83 -3.65 -2.37
CA ASN A 92 -18.03 -2.85 -2.65
C ASN A 92 -17.70 -1.35 -2.67
N LEU A 93 -16.66 -0.94 -3.40
CA LEU A 93 -16.24 0.45 -3.54
C LEU A 93 -16.74 1.02 -4.88
N SER A 94 -17.32 2.22 -4.83
CA SER A 94 -17.64 3.01 -6.01
C SER A 94 -16.48 3.96 -6.37
N ILE A 95 -16.61 4.67 -7.49
CA ILE A 95 -15.64 5.69 -7.91
C ILE A 95 -16.20 7.12 -7.74
N ASP A 96 -17.26 7.28 -6.95
CA ASP A 96 -17.86 8.59 -6.70
C ASP A 96 -16.84 9.53 -6.04
N PRO A 97 -16.55 10.71 -6.64
CA PRO A 97 -15.56 11.64 -6.11
C PRO A 97 -15.90 12.23 -4.74
N THR A 98 -17.14 12.09 -4.26
CA THR A 98 -17.60 12.62 -2.96
C THR A 98 -17.35 11.67 -1.79
N LEU A 99 -16.99 10.41 -2.07
CA LEU A 99 -16.74 9.40 -1.05
C LEU A 99 -15.66 9.83 -0.05
N GLY A 100 -15.98 9.71 1.25
CA GLY A 100 -15.11 10.14 2.34
C GLY A 100 -15.17 11.64 2.66
N ALA A 101 -16.11 12.40 2.08
CA ALA A 101 -16.30 13.81 2.39
C ALA A 101 -16.40 14.09 3.90
N GLY A 102 -15.66 15.10 4.35
CA GLY A 102 -15.62 15.52 5.76
C GLY A 102 -14.66 14.74 6.66
N ILE A 103 -14.06 13.64 6.16
CA ILE A 103 -13.07 12.86 6.91
C ILE A 103 -11.65 13.35 6.60
N ARG A 104 -10.82 13.44 7.64
CA ARG A 104 -9.41 13.83 7.57
C ARG A 104 -8.52 12.61 7.77
N ILE A 105 -7.70 12.28 6.77
CA ILE A 105 -6.80 11.12 6.79
C ILE A 105 -5.36 11.60 6.91
N GLY A 106 -4.70 11.28 8.02
CA GLY A 106 -3.28 11.47 8.19
C GLY A 106 -2.48 10.33 7.54
N VAL A 107 -1.44 10.64 6.78
CA VAL A 107 -0.54 9.65 6.16
C VAL A 107 0.87 9.93 6.62
N VAL A 108 1.51 8.97 7.30
CA VAL A 108 2.93 9.06 7.68
C VAL A 108 3.74 8.18 6.75
N ASP A 109 4.54 8.76 5.87
CA ASP A 109 5.24 7.99 4.83
C ASP A 109 6.54 8.70 4.34
N THR A 110 7.12 8.26 3.21
CA THR A 110 8.29 8.87 2.58
C THR A 110 7.96 10.24 1.97
N PRO A 111 8.91 11.19 1.94
CA PRO A 111 8.68 12.49 1.32
C PRO A 111 8.40 12.39 -0.19
N PHE A 112 7.56 13.29 -0.70
CA PHE A 112 7.32 13.46 -2.13
C PHE A 112 6.80 14.88 -2.42
N MET A 113 6.79 15.26 -3.70
CA MET A 113 6.15 16.51 -4.16
C MET A 113 4.83 16.19 -4.89
N PRO A 114 3.69 16.75 -4.46
CA PRO A 114 2.41 16.51 -5.13
C PRO A 114 2.37 17.27 -6.47
N VAL A 115 2.30 16.55 -7.59
CA VAL A 115 2.19 17.13 -8.94
C VAL A 115 0.77 16.96 -9.49
N GLY A 116 0.09 15.87 -9.14
CA GLY A 116 -1.29 15.58 -9.56
C GLY A 116 -2.30 15.38 -8.42
N LEU A 117 -1.94 15.73 -7.17
CA LEU A 117 -2.73 15.42 -5.97
C LEU A 117 -3.09 16.67 -5.12
N LYS A 118 -2.85 17.88 -5.63
CA LYS A 118 -2.73 19.10 -4.81
C LYS A 118 -4.02 19.57 -4.13
N ALA A 119 -5.20 19.32 -4.69
CA ALA A 119 -6.44 19.85 -4.13
C ALA A 119 -6.87 19.13 -2.82
N GLN A 120 -6.45 17.88 -2.64
CA GLN A 120 -6.90 17.01 -1.56
C GLN A 120 -5.76 16.65 -0.57
N ILE A 121 -4.50 17.01 -0.87
CA ILE A 121 -3.35 16.69 -0.01
C ILE A 121 -2.74 17.95 0.59
N GLN A 122 -2.75 18.02 1.93
CA GLN A 122 -1.94 18.94 2.72
C GLN A 122 -0.60 18.28 3.06
N MET A 123 0.52 18.88 2.64
CA MET A 123 1.86 18.43 3.03
C MET A 123 2.28 19.14 4.33
N ILE A 124 2.76 18.38 5.32
CA ILE A 124 3.30 18.92 6.57
C ILE A 124 4.73 18.43 6.80
N SER A 125 5.53 19.27 7.43
CA SER A 125 6.93 18.98 7.75
C SER A 125 7.08 18.80 9.25
N PRO A 126 7.02 17.57 9.78
CA PRO A 126 7.23 17.34 11.20
C PRO A 126 8.67 17.71 11.61
N PRO A 127 8.91 18.08 12.87
CA PRO A 127 10.25 18.41 13.35
C PRO A 127 11.27 17.30 13.01
N GLY A 128 12.41 17.69 12.41
CA GLY A 128 13.46 16.75 12.01
C GLY A 128 13.23 16.04 10.67
N SER A 129 12.18 16.38 9.92
CA SER A 129 12.04 15.93 8.53
C SER A 129 13.09 16.58 7.63
N HIS A 130 13.63 15.83 6.67
CA HIS A 130 14.51 16.35 5.62
C HIS A 130 13.86 16.12 4.25
N PRO A 131 12.89 16.95 3.82
CA PRO A 131 12.32 16.77 2.49
C PRO A 131 13.22 17.45 1.45
N SER A 132 13.82 16.65 0.57
CA SER A 132 14.06 17.05 -0.83
C SER A 132 14.34 15.81 -1.68
N GLU A 133 13.30 15.09 -2.07
CA GLU A 133 13.37 14.07 -3.11
C GLU A 133 12.33 14.36 -4.21
N HIS A 134 12.79 14.30 -5.46
CA HIS A 134 11.95 14.46 -6.65
C HIS A 134 11.74 13.11 -7.31
N ASP A 135 11.22 12.13 -6.55
CA ASP A 135 10.67 10.92 -7.16
C ASP A 135 9.13 11.02 -7.18
N PRO A 136 8.52 11.24 -8.35
CA PRO A 136 7.06 11.20 -8.47
C PRO A 136 6.47 9.82 -8.14
N LEU A 137 7.29 8.76 -8.13
CA LEU A 137 6.93 7.40 -7.72
C LEU A 137 7.40 7.05 -6.30
N ALA A 138 7.77 8.04 -5.47
CA ALA A 138 8.05 7.79 -4.06
C ALA A 138 6.89 7.05 -3.38
N HIS A 139 7.19 6.19 -2.41
CA HIS A 139 6.20 5.33 -1.76
C HIS A 139 5.01 6.12 -1.18
N GLY A 140 5.28 7.23 -0.48
CA GLY A 140 4.23 8.11 0.03
C GLY A 140 3.33 8.72 -1.04
N ALA A 141 3.86 8.94 -2.25
CA ALA A 141 3.06 9.40 -3.38
C ALA A 141 2.11 8.31 -3.89
N GLN A 142 2.58 7.05 -3.92
CA GLN A 142 1.76 5.88 -4.29
C GLN A 142 0.65 5.64 -3.25
N VAL A 143 0.99 5.65 -1.95
CA VAL A 143 0.03 5.49 -0.83
C VAL A 143 -1.06 6.56 -0.87
N CYS A 144 -0.68 7.83 -1.02
CA CYS A 144 -1.66 8.91 -1.14
C CYS A 144 -2.49 8.80 -2.42
N SER A 145 -1.94 8.24 -3.51
CA SER A 145 -2.68 8.05 -4.76
C SER A 145 -3.80 7.02 -4.64
N VAL A 146 -3.62 5.97 -3.85
CA VAL A 146 -4.69 5.00 -3.52
C VAL A 146 -5.90 5.70 -2.89
N LEU A 147 -5.66 6.70 -2.03
CA LEU A 147 -6.72 7.43 -1.34
C LEU A 147 -7.43 8.42 -2.26
N VAL A 148 -6.66 9.26 -2.97
CA VAL A 148 -7.16 10.53 -3.54
C VAL A 148 -6.66 10.86 -4.95
N SER A 149 -6.07 9.91 -5.69
CA SER A 149 -5.65 10.20 -7.07
C SER A 149 -6.82 10.52 -7.99
N GLU A 150 -6.65 11.55 -8.82
CA GLU A 150 -7.56 11.75 -9.95
C GLU A 150 -7.22 10.75 -11.06
N PRO A 151 -8.24 10.19 -11.75
CA PRO A 151 -7.98 9.27 -12.83
C PRO A 151 -7.33 10.03 -14.00
N ALA A 152 -6.24 9.49 -14.56
CA ALA A 152 -5.51 10.10 -15.68
C ALA A 152 -6.35 10.21 -16.98
N SER A 153 -7.48 9.50 -17.06
CA SER A 153 -8.47 9.58 -18.14
C SER A 153 -9.85 9.18 -17.61
N ARG A 154 -10.93 9.36 -18.39
CA ARG A 154 -12.28 8.86 -18.03
C ARG A 154 -12.37 7.35 -17.74
N ARG A 155 -11.34 6.57 -18.10
CA ARG A 155 -11.23 5.13 -17.84
C ARG A 155 -10.02 4.77 -16.95
N GLY A 156 -9.38 5.75 -16.30
CA GLY A 156 -8.27 5.52 -15.40
C GLY A 156 -8.74 5.09 -14.01
N PHE A 157 -7.86 4.41 -13.27
CA PHE A 157 -8.10 4.06 -11.86
C PHE A 157 -8.02 5.33 -11.00
N ALA A 158 -9.12 5.66 -10.32
CA ALA A 158 -9.23 6.80 -9.41
C ALA A 158 -8.98 6.35 -7.97
N GLY A 159 -8.50 7.26 -7.12
CA GLY A 159 -8.45 7.05 -5.68
C GLY A 159 -9.83 6.77 -5.08
N ILE A 160 -9.85 6.05 -3.97
CA ILE A 160 -11.06 5.43 -3.40
C ILE A 160 -11.95 6.44 -2.65
N CYS A 161 -11.36 7.42 -1.95
CA CYS A 161 -12.08 8.35 -1.07
C CYS A 161 -11.72 9.82 -1.37
N ARG A 162 -11.93 10.26 -2.61
CA ARG A 162 -11.58 11.62 -3.10
C ARG A 162 -12.32 12.77 -2.41
N GLY A 163 -13.37 12.50 -1.65
CA GLY A 163 -14.01 13.50 -0.80
C GLY A 163 -13.22 13.80 0.48
N ALA A 164 -12.33 12.90 0.90
CA ALA A 164 -11.55 13.06 2.12
C ALA A 164 -10.44 14.10 1.97
N THR A 165 -10.07 14.73 3.08
CA THR A 165 -8.85 15.55 3.16
C THR A 165 -7.68 14.69 3.62
N VAL A 166 -6.65 14.55 2.79
CA VAL A 166 -5.42 13.83 3.14
C VAL A 166 -4.38 14.81 3.67
N ILE A 167 -3.73 14.47 4.78
CA ILE A 167 -2.64 15.25 5.37
C ILE A 167 -1.41 14.34 5.44
N HIS A 168 -0.41 14.61 4.61
CA HIS A 168 0.81 13.80 4.54
C HIS A 168 1.92 14.40 5.42
N ALA A 169 2.51 13.57 6.26
CA ALA A 169 3.66 13.89 7.10
C ALA A 169 4.85 12.99 6.73
N SER A 170 5.94 13.61 6.29
CA SER A 170 7.13 12.86 5.85
C SER A 170 7.98 12.44 7.07
N ALA A 171 7.99 11.14 7.38
CA ALA A 171 8.73 10.60 8.53
C ALA A 171 9.51 9.31 8.24
N ILE A 172 9.41 8.80 7.01
CA ILE A 172 10.13 7.62 6.55
C ILE A 172 11.28 8.09 5.66
N GLY A 173 12.47 7.53 5.91
CA GLY A 173 13.65 7.84 5.11
C GLY A 173 13.56 7.26 3.70
N PRO A 174 14.43 7.71 2.78
CA PRO A 174 14.53 7.13 1.43
C PRO A 174 14.93 5.65 1.42
N ASP A 175 15.56 5.19 2.50
CA ASP A 175 15.89 3.80 2.79
C ASP A 175 14.67 2.96 3.22
N GLY A 176 13.47 3.55 3.25
CA GLY A 176 12.23 2.90 3.69
C GLY A 176 12.12 2.72 5.21
N ALA A 177 13.14 3.16 5.97
CA ALA A 177 13.17 2.98 7.41
C ALA A 177 12.50 4.15 8.15
N ALA A 178 11.66 3.83 9.12
CA ALA A 178 11.05 4.83 9.98
C ALA A 178 12.08 5.42 10.96
N ARG A 179 12.11 6.75 11.08
CA ARG A 179 12.89 7.42 12.13
C ARG A 179 12.00 7.61 13.36
N PRO A 180 12.16 6.84 14.46
CA PRO A 180 11.09 6.73 15.45
C PRO A 180 10.67 8.05 16.12
N GLY A 181 11.61 8.97 16.35
CA GLY A 181 11.31 10.30 16.91
C GLY A 181 10.54 11.21 15.94
N VAL A 182 10.86 11.14 14.64
CA VAL A 182 10.16 11.90 13.58
C VAL A 182 8.78 11.30 13.36
N ALA A 183 8.68 9.97 13.27
CA ALA A 183 7.40 9.26 13.14
C ALA A 183 6.46 9.53 14.32
N ALA A 184 6.98 9.49 15.56
CA ALA A 184 6.20 9.83 16.74
C ALA A 184 5.69 11.29 16.73
N SER A 185 6.52 12.23 16.26
CA SER A 185 6.13 13.64 16.13
C SER A 185 5.08 13.83 15.03
N ALA A 186 5.23 13.13 13.90
CA ALA A 186 4.27 13.15 12.79
C ALA A 186 2.89 12.62 13.22
N ILE A 187 2.85 11.47 13.90
CA ILE A 187 1.60 10.88 14.41
C ILE A 187 0.88 11.85 15.36
N ARG A 188 1.62 12.47 16.30
CA ARG A 188 1.04 13.46 17.22
C ARG A 188 0.52 14.70 16.51
N ALA A 189 1.30 15.27 15.60
CA ALA A 189 0.89 16.46 14.84
C ALA A 189 -0.39 16.18 14.04
N LEU A 190 -0.46 15.02 13.36
CA LEU A 190 -1.64 14.60 12.62
C LEU A 190 -2.88 14.52 13.52
N ALA A 191 -2.77 13.90 14.70
CA ALA A 191 -3.90 13.70 15.61
C ALA A 191 -4.33 14.99 16.33
N GLN A 192 -3.38 15.79 16.82
CA GLN A 192 -3.62 16.90 17.74
C GLN A 192 -3.77 18.23 17.00
N ASP A 193 -2.83 18.55 16.11
CA ASP A 193 -2.77 19.84 15.43
C ASP A 193 -3.63 19.85 14.17
N HIS A 194 -3.65 18.72 13.46
CA HIS A 194 -4.38 18.55 12.20
C HIS A 194 -5.65 17.71 12.34
N GLN A 195 -6.00 17.28 13.56
CA GLN A 195 -7.28 16.62 13.88
C GLN A 195 -7.64 15.48 12.90
N ALA A 196 -6.66 14.67 12.51
CA ALA A 196 -6.90 13.50 11.66
C ALA A 196 -7.87 12.53 12.33
N ASP A 197 -8.85 12.04 11.57
CA ASP A 197 -9.82 11.04 12.01
C ASP A 197 -9.24 9.63 11.92
N ILE A 198 -8.46 9.39 10.87
CA ILE A 198 -7.74 8.14 10.63
C ILE A 198 -6.27 8.49 10.37
N ILE A 199 -5.34 7.70 10.91
CA ILE A 199 -3.92 7.76 10.60
C ILE A 199 -3.50 6.45 9.93
N ASN A 200 -3.02 6.53 8.70
CA ASN A 200 -2.47 5.42 7.94
C ASN A 200 -0.94 5.38 8.06
N LEU A 201 -0.42 4.24 8.49
CA LEU A 201 0.99 3.92 8.60
C LEU A 201 1.34 2.79 7.61
N SER A 202 1.67 3.15 6.37
CA SER A 202 2.07 2.19 5.32
C SER A 202 3.55 1.79 5.42
N TRP A 203 4.05 1.60 6.64
CA TRP A 203 5.43 1.24 6.92
C TRP A 203 5.51 0.36 8.16
N GLY A 204 6.58 -0.40 8.28
CA GLY A 204 6.83 -1.28 9.42
C GLY A 204 7.60 -2.54 9.03
N ASP A 205 8.86 -2.57 9.39
CA ASP A 205 9.77 -3.71 9.23
C ASP A 205 10.40 -4.13 10.58
N ALA A 206 10.15 -3.36 11.64
CA ALA A 206 10.80 -3.51 12.93
C ALA A 206 10.27 -4.72 13.71
N GLN A 207 11.18 -5.56 14.20
CA GLN A 207 10.86 -6.69 15.08
C GLN A 207 10.58 -6.26 16.53
N ARG A 208 11.10 -5.10 16.93
CA ARG A 208 10.96 -4.57 18.30
C ARG A 208 10.18 -3.26 18.31
N PRO A 209 9.33 -3.03 19.32
CA PRO A 209 8.55 -1.81 19.41
C PRO A 209 9.45 -0.60 19.73
N SER A 210 9.06 0.56 19.22
CA SER A 210 9.59 1.84 19.68
C SER A 210 8.63 2.46 20.70
N ALA A 211 9.12 2.72 21.92
CA ALA A 211 8.31 3.37 22.96
C ALA A 211 7.79 4.75 22.53
N ALA A 212 8.57 5.50 21.75
CA ALA A 212 8.17 6.82 21.27
C ALA A 212 6.99 6.75 20.29
N VAL A 213 7.04 5.79 19.36
CA VAL A 213 5.98 5.55 18.36
C VAL A 213 4.74 4.96 19.05
N HIS A 214 4.91 3.97 19.93
CA HIS A 214 3.80 3.37 20.68
C HIS A 214 3.04 4.42 21.49
N LYS A 215 3.77 5.28 22.21
CA LYS A 215 3.14 6.39 22.94
C LYS A 215 2.40 7.33 21.99
N ALA A 216 2.97 7.69 20.84
CA ALA A 216 2.31 8.56 19.88
C ALA A 216 1.01 7.95 19.32
N ILE A 217 0.97 6.64 19.10
CA ILE A 217 -0.24 5.92 18.68
C ILE A 217 -1.32 6.01 19.76
N LYS A 218 -0.97 5.78 21.04
CA LYS A 218 -1.88 5.97 22.17
C LYS A 218 -2.41 7.39 22.26
N ASP A 219 -1.51 8.38 22.18
CA ASP A 219 -1.85 9.81 22.21
C ASP A 219 -2.82 10.17 21.05
N ALA A 220 -2.68 9.55 19.88
CA ALA A 220 -3.57 9.77 18.75
C ALA A 220 -4.99 9.18 18.98
N ILE A 221 -5.06 8.00 19.58
CA ILE A 221 -6.32 7.33 19.93
C ILE A 221 -7.07 8.11 21.01
N GLU A 222 -6.36 8.58 22.02
CA GLU A 222 -6.90 9.46 23.06
C GLU A 222 -7.41 10.78 22.49
N ALA A 223 -6.79 11.29 21.41
CA ALA A 223 -7.24 12.47 20.66
C ALA A 223 -8.37 12.20 19.65
N GLY A 224 -8.90 10.97 19.59
CA GLY A 224 -10.03 10.58 18.77
C GLY A 224 -9.71 10.18 17.32
N ALA A 225 -8.45 9.90 17.01
CA ALA A 225 -8.02 9.29 15.76
C ALA A 225 -7.97 7.76 15.89
N ILE A 226 -8.21 7.03 14.80
CA ILE A 226 -7.91 5.59 14.72
C ILE A 226 -6.66 5.36 13.87
N VAL A 227 -5.85 4.34 14.20
CA VAL A 227 -4.59 4.06 13.50
C VAL A 227 -4.70 2.74 12.75
N LEU A 228 -4.51 2.78 11.42
CA LEU A 228 -4.36 1.60 10.56
C LEU A 228 -2.90 1.50 10.12
N ALA A 229 -2.34 0.29 10.19
CA ALA A 229 -0.93 0.06 9.88
C ALA A 229 -0.74 -1.19 9.01
N ALA A 230 0.15 -1.09 8.04
CA ALA A 230 0.56 -2.23 7.21
C ALA A 230 1.23 -3.29 8.08
N SER A 231 0.78 -4.55 7.97
CA SER A 231 1.27 -5.64 8.83
C SER A 231 2.74 -6.01 8.61
N GLY A 232 3.34 -5.61 7.49
CA GLY A 232 4.70 -5.98 7.09
C GLY A 232 4.72 -6.94 5.91
N ASN A 233 5.89 -7.03 5.24
CA ASN A 233 6.08 -7.83 4.03
C ASN A 233 7.10 -8.98 4.25
N GLN A 234 7.25 -9.44 5.49
CA GLN A 234 8.23 -10.46 5.90
C GLN A 234 7.57 -11.79 6.32
N GLY A 235 6.27 -11.97 6.05
CA GLY A 235 5.50 -13.16 6.45
C GLY A 235 5.02 -13.16 7.91
N GLU A 236 5.65 -12.34 8.76
CA GLU A 236 5.31 -12.12 10.17
C GLU A 236 4.98 -10.65 10.43
N ILE A 237 4.04 -10.40 11.36
CA ILE A 237 3.62 -9.04 11.70
C ILE A 237 4.80 -8.21 12.27
N ARG A 238 4.88 -6.94 11.87
CA ARG A 238 5.92 -5.99 12.28
C ARG A 238 5.35 -4.81 13.06
N TYR A 239 6.22 -4.11 13.80
CA TYR A 239 5.86 -2.84 14.41
C TYR A 239 5.89 -1.71 13.37
N PRO A 240 4.93 -0.76 13.42
CA PRO A 240 4.00 -0.51 14.53
C PRO A 240 2.68 -1.31 14.48
N ALA A 241 2.38 -2.04 13.41
CA ALA A 241 1.12 -2.78 13.28
C ALA A 241 0.91 -3.82 14.40
N ALA A 242 1.97 -4.41 14.92
CA ALA A 242 1.91 -5.35 16.03
C ALA A 242 1.47 -4.74 17.38
N HIS A 243 1.24 -3.43 17.49
CA HIS A 243 0.61 -2.82 18.67
C HIS A 243 -0.90 -3.10 18.70
N ASP A 244 -1.45 -3.52 19.85
CA ASP A 244 -2.89 -3.78 20.04
C ASP A 244 -3.76 -2.55 19.75
N GLU A 245 -3.17 -1.37 19.84
CA GLU A 245 -3.79 -0.08 19.53
C GLU A 245 -3.95 0.18 18.03
N CYS A 246 -3.16 -0.48 17.18
CA CYS A 246 -3.29 -0.40 15.73
C CYS A 246 -4.35 -1.37 15.21
N LEU A 247 -4.97 -1.03 14.09
CA LEU A 247 -5.60 -2.00 13.20
C LEU A 247 -4.54 -2.48 12.20
N ALA A 248 -4.03 -3.70 12.40
CA ALA A 248 -3.01 -4.28 11.54
C ALA A 248 -3.63 -4.90 10.29
N ILE A 249 -3.19 -4.44 9.11
CA ILE A 249 -3.78 -4.82 7.82
C ILE A 249 -2.82 -5.72 7.04
N GLY A 250 -3.24 -6.96 6.82
CA GLY A 250 -2.60 -7.92 5.92
C GLY A 250 -3.05 -7.76 4.47
N ALA A 251 -2.42 -8.50 3.56
CA ALA A 251 -2.66 -8.42 2.13
C ALA A 251 -3.21 -9.73 1.54
N ILE A 252 -4.21 -9.58 0.68
CA ILE A 252 -4.70 -10.62 -0.24
C ILE A 252 -4.49 -10.18 -1.70
N GLY A 253 -4.48 -11.16 -2.61
CA GLY A 253 -4.53 -10.97 -4.06
C GLY A 253 -5.63 -11.80 -4.69
N LYS A 254 -5.97 -11.51 -5.95
CA LYS A 254 -6.93 -12.27 -6.75
C LYS A 254 -6.21 -13.20 -7.72
N THR A 255 -6.55 -14.49 -7.70
CA THR A 255 -5.80 -15.55 -8.37
C THR A 255 -5.76 -15.38 -9.90
N ASP A 256 -6.88 -15.03 -10.51
CA ASP A 256 -7.03 -15.01 -11.98
C ASP A 256 -7.09 -13.59 -12.58
N PHE A 257 -6.44 -12.60 -11.94
CA PHE A 257 -6.50 -11.21 -12.39
C PHE A 257 -5.29 -10.76 -13.22
N ALA A 258 -4.09 -11.18 -12.85
CA ALA A 258 -2.85 -10.61 -13.38
C ALA A 258 -2.33 -11.37 -14.62
N GLU A 259 -1.65 -10.66 -15.50
CA GLU A 259 -1.04 -11.23 -16.71
C GLU A 259 0.08 -12.22 -16.37
N ALA A 260 0.21 -13.30 -17.15
CA ALA A 260 1.26 -14.30 -16.94
C ALA A 260 2.66 -13.65 -16.98
N GLY A 261 3.54 -14.09 -16.07
CA GLY A 261 4.89 -13.52 -15.89
C GLY A 261 4.93 -12.23 -15.05
N SER A 262 3.79 -11.56 -14.83
CA SER A 262 3.75 -10.42 -13.90
C SER A 262 4.09 -10.85 -12.47
N HIS A 263 4.60 -9.92 -11.67
CA HIS A 263 4.89 -10.17 -10.26
C HIS A 263 3.61 -10.59 -9.49
N ALA A 264 2.46 -10.00 -9.82
CA ALA A 264 1.19 -10.38 -9.20
C ALA A 264 0.75 -11.81 -9.58
N ALA A 265 0.96 -12.25 -10.83
CA ALA A 265 0.70 -13.63 -11.24
C ALA A 265 1.69 -14.61 -10.60
N PHE A 266 2.95 -14.21 -10.43
CA PHE A 266 3.94 -15.00 -9.71
C PHE A 266 3.53 -15.22 -8.24
N GLU A 267 3.09 -14.16 -7.55
CA GLU A 267 2.58 -14.26 -6.18
C GLU A 267 1.39 -15.22 -6.07
N ALA A 268 0.46 -15.18 -7.02
CA ALA A 268 -0.65 -16.13 -7.08
C ALA A 268 -0.14 -17.58 -7.26
N PHE A 269 0.81 -17.80 -8.18
CA PHE A 269 1.37 -19.11 -8.49
C PHE A 269 2.13 -19.75 -7.32
N VAL A 270 2.93 -18.97 -6.58
CA VAL A 270 3.69 -19.49 -5.43
C VAL A 270 2.84 -19.59 -4.16
N ASN A 271 1.63 -19.04 -4.18
CA ASN A 271 0.70 -19.20 -3.08
C ASN A 271 0.05 -20.57 -3.09
N ARG A 272 -0.21 -21.09 -1.90
CA ARG A 272 -0.94 -22.35 -1.71
C ARG A 272 -2.27 -22.14 -0.98
N SER A 273 -2.59 -20.90 -0.64
CA SER A 273 -3.85 -20.55 -0.01
C SER A 273 -4.90 -20.37 -1.10
N GLU A 274 -5.90 -21.23 -1.11
CA GLU A 274 -7.10 -21.05 -1.93
C GLU A 274 -8.20 -20.48 -1.04
N ILE A 275 -8.56 -19.23 -1.30
CA ILE A 275 -9.69 -18.55 -0.64
C ILE A 275 -10.79 -18.47 -1.68
N GLU A 276 -11.91 -19.15 -1.44
CA GLU A 276 -13.13 -18.97 -2.21
C GLU A 276 -14.04 -18.02 -1.44
N PHE A 277 -14.39 -16.89 -2.06
CA PHE A 277 -15.22 -15.87 -1.45
C PHE A 277 -16.03 -15.15 -2.53
N ASP A 278 -17.35 -15.08 -2.37
CA ASP A 278 -18.27 -14.41 -3.32
C ASP A 278 -18.11 -14.92 -4.77
N ASP A 279 -18.03 -16.24 -4.95
CA ASP A 279 -17.77 -16.94 -6.23
C ASP A 279 -16.45 -16.54 -6.94
N GLU A 280 -15.55 -15.84 -6.25
CA GLU A 280 -14.21 -15.49 -6.73
C GLU A 280 -13.10 -16.20 -5.95
N ARG A 281 -11.92 -16.26 -6.57
CA ARG A 281 -10.73 -16.91 -5.99
C ARG A 281 -9.67 -15.89 -5.61
N PHE A 282 -9.27 -15.95 -4.35
CA PHE A 282 -8.23 -15.13 -3.78
C PHE A 282 -7.13 -15.99 -3.16
N PHE A 283 -6.03 -15.34 -2.83
CA PHE A 283 -4.94 -15.93 -2.07
C PHE A 283 -4.44 -14.92 -1.03
N ARG A 284 -3.98 -15.44 0.10
CA ARG A 284 -3.28 -14.63 1.10
C ARG A 284 -1.84 -14.44 0.64
N CYS A 285 -1.40 -13.22 0.35
CA CYS A 285 -0.03 -12.95 -0.09
C CYS A 285 1.01 -13.54 0.87
N ASN A 286 2.00 -14.28 0.36
CA ASN A 286 2.99 -14.97 1.20
C ASN A 286 3.79 -13.99 2.06
N PHE A 287 4.10 -12.80 1.51
CA PHE A 287 4.78 -11.73 2.22
C PHE A 287 3.94 -11.11 3.35
N SER A 288 2.61 -11.24 3.32
CA SER A 288 1.74 -10.58 4.30
C SER A 288 2.12 -10.99 5.72
N GLY A 289 2.08 -10.05 6.66
CA GLY A 289 2.25 -10.36 8.08
C GLY A 289 1.22 -11.40 8.56
N SER A 290 1.63 -12.23 9.51
CA SER A 290 0.76 -13.10 10.31
C SER A 290 1.14 -12.99 11.79
N GLY A 291 0.17 -13.21 12.67
CA GLY A 291 0.34 -13.10 14.11
C GLY A 291 -0.97 -12.80 14.84
N GLN A 292 -0.93 -12.82 16.18
CA GLN A 292 -2.13 -12.63 17.02
C GLN A 292 -2.81 -11.26 16.82
N ASN A 293 -2.08 -10.26 16.34
CA ASN A 293 -2.55 -8.88 16.24
C ASN A 293 -2.99 -8.46 14.84
N ILE A 294 -3.07 -9.39 13.87
CA ILE A 294 -3.70 -9.10 12.58
C ILE A 294 -5.17 -8.75 12.83
N SER A 295 -5.61 -7.59 12.34
CA SER A 295 -6.98 -7.09 12.54
C SER A 295 -7.86 -7.32 11.32
N ALA A 296 -7.30 -7.22 10.11
CA ALA A 296 -8.01 -7.44 8.86
C ALA A 296 -7.03 -7.80 7.75
N VAL A 297 -7.56 -8.27 6.62
CA VAL A 297 -6.85 -8.36 5.34
C VAL A 297 -7.56 -7.54 4.28
N ALA A 298 -6.80 -6.96 3.35
CA ALA A 298 -7.37 -6.19 2.24
C ALA A 298 -6.54 -6.40 0.97
N PRO A 299 -7.07 -5.99 -0.20
CA PRO A 299 -6.36 -6.10 -1.47
C PRO A 299 -4.98 -5.42 -1.41
N GLY A 300 -3.93 -6.17 -1.73
CA GLY A 300 -2.54 -5.69 -1.66
C GLY A 300 -1.61 -6.33 -2.68
N CYS A 301 -2.13 -7.06 -3.67
CA CYS A 301 -1.35 -7.63 -4.76
C CYS A 301 -2.07 -7.40 -6.09
N GLY A 302 -1.36 -6.88 -7.10
CA GLY A 302 -1.97 -6.57 -8.39
C GLY A 302 -3.02 -5.46 -8.30
N ILE A 303 -2.71 -4.41 -7.53
CA ILE A 303 -3.55 -3.22 -7.38
C ILE A 303 -3.03 -2.15 -8.33
N ILE A 304 -3.91 -1.41 -9.03
CA ILE A 304 -3.48 -0.46 -10.05
C ILE A 304 -4.06 0.92 -9.77
N PHE A 305 -3.20 1.94 -9.65
CA PHE A 305 -3.62 3.34 -9.49
C PHE A 305 -2.76 4.29 -10.31
N ALA A 306 -3.34 5.42 -10.71
CA ALA A 306 -2.58 6.55 -11.23
C ALA A 306 -1.73 7.16 -10.12
N VAL A 307 -0.42 7.33 -10.33
CA VAL A 307 0.50 7.79 -9.27
C VAL A 307 0.94 9.22 -9.51
N ASN A 308 0.55 10.14 -8.62
CA ASN A 308 1.09 11.50 -8.54
C ASN A 308 1.14 12.28 -9.88
N GLY A 309 0.05 12.23 -10.65
CA GLY A 309 -0.05 12.89 -11.96
C GLY A 309 0.59 12.12 -13.12
N LYS A 310 1.17 10.95 -12.85
CA LYS A 310 1.53 9.95 -13.86
C LYS A 310 0.36 9.00 -14.12
N GLY A 311 0.50 8.17 -15.16
CA GLY A 311 -0.45 7.10 -15.48
C GLY A 311 -0.45 5.97 -14.44
N PRO A 312 -1.16 4.86 -14.74
CA PRO A 312 -1.30 3.73 -13.83
C PRO A 312 0.01 2.95 -13.62
N PHE A 313 0.22 2.49 -12.39
CA PHE A 313 1.30 1.57 -11.99
C PHE A 313 0.71 0.39 -11.22
N ASP A 314 1.34 -0.78 -11.31
CA ASP A 314 1.04 -1.90 -10.43
C ASP A 314 1.67 -1.69 -9.05
N LEU A 315 0.86 -1.93 -8.02
CA LEU A 315 1.19 -1.75 -6.61
C LEU A 315 1.03 -3.09 -5.89
N LEU A 316 2.01 -3.39 -5.04
CA LEU A 316 2.09 -4.65 -4.30
C LEU A 316 2.68 -4.44 -2.91
N GLY A 317 2.03 -5.00 -1.90
CA GLY A 317 2.45 -4.95 -0.51
C GLY A 317 1.31 -4.64 0.45
N THR A 318 1.53 -4.96 1.74
CA THR A 318 0.62 -4.55 2.82
C THR A 318 0.52 -3.02 2.95
N SER A 319 1.53 -2.30 2.44
CA SER A 319 1.54 -0.84 2.26
C SER A 319 0.39 -0.28 1.44
N PHE A 320 -0.27 -1.10 0.61
CA PHE A 320 -1.43 -0.71 -0.21
C PHE A 320 -2.75 -1.28 0.34
N ALA A 321 -2.70 -2.43 1.01
CA ALA A 321 -3.85 -2.96 1.75
C ALA A 321 -4.29 -2.00 2.87
N ALA A 322 -3.33 -1.39 3.59
CA ALA A 322 -3.59 -0.42 4.65
C ALA A 322 -4.35 0.85 4.18
N PRO A 323 -3.92 1.57 3.12
CA PRO A 323 -4.65 2.73 2.63
C PRO A 323 -5.98 2.36 1.98
N ILE A 324 -6.12 1.17 1.37
CA ILE A 324 -7.41 0.68 0.88
C ILE A 324 -8.41 0.49 2.05
N SER A 325 -7.95 -0.14 3.14
CA SER A 325 -8.75 -0.29 4.37
C SER A 325 -9.07 1.05 5.02
N THR A 326 -8.10 1.99 4.99
CA THR A 326 -8.27 3.36 5.47
C THR A 326 -9.35 4.10 4.69
N ALA A 327 -9.35 3.99 3.36
CA ALA A 327 -10.37 4.61 2.52
C ALA A 327 -11.75 4.01 2.77
N THR A 328 -11.82 2.68 2.91
CA THR A 328 -13.07 1.97 3.23
C THR A 328 -13.65 2.46 4.56
N LEU A 329 -12.82 2.57 5.60
CA LEU A 329 -13.24 3.11 6.89
C LEU A 329 -13.62 4.60 6.78
N ALA A 330 -12.89 5.40 6.02
CA ALA A 330 -13.21 6.81 5.82
C ALA A 330 -14.59 6.99 5.21
N ILE A 331 -14.95 6.15 4.24
CA ILE A 331 -16.28 6.19 3.62
C ILE A 331 -17.37 5.82 4.62
N ALA A 332 -17.17 4.74 5.39
CA ALA A 332 -18.12 4.32 6.41
C ALA A 332 -18.32 5.40 7.49
N LEU A 333 -17.23 6.01 7.97
CA LEU A 333 -17.28 7.09 8.97
C LEU A 333 -17.96 8.36 8.45
N ALA A 334 -17.80 8.69 7.17
CA ALA A 334 -18.47 9.84 6.55
C ALA A 334 -20.00 9.70 6.57
N GLY A 335 -20.51 8.47 6.47
CA GLY A 335 -21.94 8.15 6.53
C GLY A 335 -22.49 7.86 7.92
N ASP A 336 -21.65 7.87 8.97
CA ASP A 336 -22.05 7.45 10.33
C ASP A 336 -22.45 8.67 11.20
N PRO A 337 -23.76 8.86 11.49
CA PRO A 337 -24.23 9.98 12.31
C PRO A 337 -23.82 9.86 13.78
N VAL A 338 -23.58 8.65 14.29
CA VAL A 338 -23.09 8.45 15.67
C VAL A 338 -21.66 8.94 15.75
N TYR A 339 -20.80 8.54 14.80
CA TYR A 339 -19.42 9.00 14.75
C TYR A 339 -19.32 10.53 14.60
N ALA A 340 -20.16 11.12 13.75
CA ALA A 340 -20.21 12.57 13.53
C ALA A 340 -20.63 13.35 14.79
N ALA A 341 -21.50 12.78 15.64
CA ALA A 341 -21.96 13.41 16.87
C ALA A 341 -20.99 13.26 18.06
N LEU A 342 -20.09 12.27 18.01
CA LEU A 342 -19.13 12.03 19.10
C LEU A 342 -18.05 13.13 19.12
N PRO A 343 -17.76 13.73 20.29
CA PRO A 343 -16.62 14.62 20.42
C PRO A 343 -15.31 13.86 20.18
N ARG A 344 -14.27 14.55 19.70
CA ARG A 344 -12.93 13.96 19.56
C ARG A 344 -12.44 13.46 20.92
N GLY A 345 -12.09 12.19 20.98
CA GLY A 345 -11.63 11.51 22.19
C GLY A 345 -11.65 10.00 22.03
N GLU A 346 -11.21 9.28 23.05
CA GLU A 346 -11.09 7.82 23.04
C GLU A 346 -12.41 7.08 22.71
N ILE A 347 -13.57 7.63 23.11
CA ILE A 347 -14.87 7.05 22.78
C ILE A 347 -15.11 7.04 21.27
N ARG A 348 -14.70 8.12 20.58
CA ARG A 348 -14.85 8.27 19.13
C ARG A 348 -13.94 7.33 18.36
N SER A 349 -12.68 7.17 18.78
CA SER A 349 -11.76 6.21 18.16
C SER A 349 -12.17 4.76 18.43
N ARG A 350 -12.72 4.45 19.61
CA ARG A 350 -13.31 3.13 19.91
C ARG A 350 -14.54 2.83 19.04
N HIS A 351 -15.40 3.82 18.80
CA HIS A 351 -16.53 3.70 17.87
C HIS A 351 -16.04 3.40 16.45
N ALA A 352 -15.04 4.13 15.95
CA ALA A 352 -14.45 3.86 14.63
C ALA A 352 -13.87 2.44 14.52
N ARG A 353 -13.23 1.93 15.58
CA ARG A 353 -12.70 0.56 15.62
C ARG A 353 -13.82 -0.47 15.56
N ALA A 354 -14.90 -0.26 16.31
CA ALA A 354 -16.06 -1.14 16.29
C ALA A 354 -16.76 -1.13 14.92
N LEU A 355 -16.89 0.04 14.30
CA LEU A 355 -17.42 0.16 12.94
C LEU A 355 -16.54 -0.61 11.96
N PHE A 356 -15.23 -0.41 11.98
CA PHE A 356 -14.31 -1.16 11.11
C PHE A 356 -14.47 -2.68 11.26
N GLN A 357 -14.54 -3.17 12.50
CA GLN A 357 -14.76 -4.59 12.76
C GLN A 357 -16.09 -5.08 12.20
N SER A 358 -17.17 -4.29 12.30
CA SER A 358 -18.48 -4.66 11.75
C SER A 358 -18.54 -4.69 10.22
N LEU A 359 -17.59 -4.06 9.53
CA LEU A 359 -17.46 -4.12 8.07
C LEU A 359 -16.75 -5.39 7.61
N CYS A 360 -16.08 -6.11 8.52
CA CYS A 360 -15.23 -7.23 8.13
C CYS A 360 -16.04 -8.51 7.91
N GLU A 361 -15.83 -9.15 6.76
CA GLU A 361 -16.40 -10.44 6.40
C GLU A 361 -15.33 -11.53 6.44
N ASP A 362 -15.66 -12.66 7.06
CA ASP A 362 -14.77 -13.81 7.24
C ASP A 362 -14.44 -14.48 5.89
N LEU A 363 -13.15 -14.59 5.55
CA LEU A 363 -12.65 -15.25 4.35
C LEU A 363 -12.33 -16.73 4.55
N GLY A 364 -12.60 -17.30 5.73
CA GLY A 364 -12.28 -18.69 6.08
C GLY A 364 -10.80 -18.95 6.39
N LEU A 365 -9.97 -17.91 6.48
CA LEU A 365 -8.57 -18.01 6.89
C LEU A 365 -8.42 -18.19 8.41
N PRO A 366 -7.28 -18.70 8.90
CA PRO A 366 -6.97 -18.63 10.32
C PRO A 366 -7.00 -17.19 10.88
N ASN A 367 -7.49 -17.00 12.10
CA ASN A 367 -7.56 -15.67 12.74
C ASN A 367 -6.22 -14.92 12.77
N ASN A 368 -5.10 -15.62 12.93
CA ASN A 368 -3.76 -15.02 12.92
C ASN A 368 -3.30 -14.58 11.51
N GLN A 369 -4.14 -14.76 10.49
CA GLN A 369 -3.86 -14.40 9.10
C GLN A 369 -4.87 -13.39 8.54
N GLN A 370 -6.11 -13.35 9.04
CA GLN A 370 -7.14 -12.42 8.58
C GLN A 370 -7.73 -11.51 9.66
N GLY A 371 -7.51 -11.78 10.94
CA GLY A 371 -8.17 -11.04 12.01
C GLY A 371 -9.69 -11.16 11.92
N TYR A 372 -10.38 -10.04 11.76
CA TYR A 372 -11.83 -9.98 11.58
C TYR A 372 -12.28 -10.31 10.15
N GLY A 373 -11.38 -10.34 9.17
CA GLY A 373 -11.69 -10.64 7.77
C GLY A 373 -11.40 -9.48 6.81
N LEU A 374 -12.18 -9.41 5.72
CA LEU A 374 -12.09 -8.40 4.67
C LEU A 374 -13.09 -7.26 4.93
N PRO A 375 -12.65 -5.99 5.12
CA PRO A 375 -13.57 -4.88 5.33
C PRO A 375 -14.28 -4.50 4.03
N ARG A 376 -15.58 -4.77 3.92
CA ARG A 376 -16.41 -4.39 2.76
C ARG A 376 -17.44 -3.35 3.18
N LEU A 377 -17.72 -2.38 2.31
CA LEU A 377 -18.90 -1.55 2.52
C LEU A 377 -20.16 -2.41 2.32
N PRO A 378 -21.22 -2.21 3.13
CA PRO A 378 -22.53 -2.77 2.81
C PRO A 378 -22.94 -2.34 1.40
N GLU A 379 -23.66 -3.20 0.66
CA GLU A 379 -24.17 -2.84 -0.67
C GLU A 379 -24.81 -1.45 -0.66
N PHE A 380 -24.38 -0.59 -1.60
CA PHE A 380 -24.76 0.81 -1.63
C PHE A 380 -26.29 0.98 -1.68
N VAL A 381 -26.80 1.87 -0.83
CA VAL A 381 -28.01 2.63 -1.15
C VAL A 381 -27.56 3.74 -2.09
N ASP A 382 -28.00 3.68 -3.35
CA ASP A 382 -27.79 4.72 -4.38
C ASP A 382 -28.16 6.13 -3.90
#